data_AF-A0A1F9BK70-F1
#
_entry.id   AF-A0A1F9BK70-F1
#
_cell.length_a   1.000
_cell.length_b   1.000
_cell.length_c   1.000
_cell.angle_alpha   90.00
_cell.angle_beta   90.00
_cell.angle_gamma   90.00
#
_symmetry.space_group_name_H-M   'P 1'
#
loop_
_entity.id
_entity.type
_entity.pdbx_description
1 polymer ?
#
loop_
_entity_poly.entity_id
_entity_poly.type
_entity_poly.pdbx_seq_one_letter_code
_entity_poly.pdbx_strand_id
1 'polypeptide(L)' 'MIQYEISVQDEWAAVTRFDTSHDSVHRDLISPDGKVTKRWYLQLSFDEGLTFAYNDIERNWEKYRDWYLSRTKIEGTRE' A
#
# COMPACT_ATOMS: atom_id res chain seq x y z
N MET A 1 -7.96 7.17 -6.94
CA MET A 1 -7.10 6.08 -6.44
C MET A 1 -5.64 6.44 -6.68
N ILE A 2 -4.76 6.22 -5.69
CA ILE A 2 -3.29 6.33 -5.83
C ILE A 2 -2.70 4.99 -5.36
N GLN A 3 -1.73 4.45 -6.08
CA GLN A 3 -1.09 3.16 -5.76
C GLN A 3 0.43 3.30 -5.84
N TYR A 4 1.11 2.64 -4.91
CA TYR A 4 2.56 2.43 -4.95
C TYR A 4 2.85 0.97 -5.29
N GLU A 5 3.65 0.79 -6.33
CA GLU A 5 4.06 -0.51 -6.85
C GLU A 5 5.58 -0.62 -6.82
N ILE A 6 6.07 -1.84 -6.68
CA ILE A 6 7.49 -2.16 -6.82
C ILE A 6 7.65 -3.30 -7.82
N SER A 7 8.79 -3.33 -8.51
CA SER A 7 9.18 -4.48 -9.32
C SER A 7 9.91 -5.51 -8.44
N VAL A 8 9.40 -6.73 -8.43
CA VAL A 8 9.98 -7.89 -7.72
C VAL A 8 10.02 -9.05 -8.71
N GLN A 9 11.21 -9.61 -8.98
CA GLN A 9 11.37 -10.73 -9.92
C GLN A 9 10.74 -10.46 -11.30
N ASP A 10 10.95 -9.24 -11.83
CA ASP A 10 10.39 -8.79 -13.11
C ASP A 10 8.85 -8.70 -13.17
N GLU A 11 8.17 -8.82 -12.03
CA GLU A 11 6.72 -8.62 -11.89
C GLU A 11 6.40 -7.36 -11.08
N TRP A 12 5.36 -6.63 -11.46
CA TRP A 12 4.87 -5.48 -10.72
C TRP A 12 3.95 -5.92 -9.58
N ALA A 13 4.32 -5.55 -8.36
CA ALA A 13 3.58 -5.84 -7.15
C ALA A 13 3.04 -4.56 -6.52
N ALA A 14 1.73 -4.49 -6.30
CA ALA A 14 1.11 -3.44 -5.52
C ALA A 14 1.43 -3.62 -4.04
N VAL A 15 1.97 -2.59 -3.39
CA VAL A 15 2.36 -2.63 -1.97
C VAL A 15 1.35 -1.88 -1.11
N THR A 16 0.95 -0.68 -1.53
CA THR A 16 -0.08 0.09 -0.86
C THR A 16 -0.96 0.80 -1.87
N ARG A 17 -2.27 0.79 -1.61
CA ARG A 17 -3.28 1.42 -2.45
C ARG A 17 -4.18 2.30 -1.59
N PHE A 18 -4.40 3.51 -2.05
CA PHE A 18 -5.37 4.44 -1.49
C PHE A 18 -6.55 4.58 -2.44
N ASP A 19 -7.72 4.29 -1.92
CA ASP A 19 -8.99 4.50 -2.62
C ASP A 19 -9.78 5.58 -1.88
N THR A 20 -10.37 6.48 -2.66
CA THR A 20 -11.09 7.68 -2.22
C THR A 20 -12.60 7.56 -2.54
N SER A 21 -13.08 6.36 -2.84
CA SER A 21 -14.49 6.09 -3.13
C SER A 21 -15.38 6.21 -1.87
N HIS A 22 -16.49 6.95 -1.98
CA HIS A 22 -17.57 7.09 -0.97
C HIS A 22 -17.26 7.97 0.26
N ASP A 23 -16.79 9.20 0.08
CA ASP A 23 -16.59 10.19 1.17
C ASP A 23 -15.67 9.72 2.31
N SER A 24 -14.85 8.70 2.05
CA SER A 24 -13.94 8.11 3.03
C SER A 24 -12.74 7.52 2.33
N VAL A 25 -11.55 7.89 2.81
CA VAL A 25 -10.31 7.32 2.30
C VAL A 25 -9.98 6.06 3.06
N HIS A 26 -9.57 5.03 2.35
CA HIS A 26 -8.93 3.88 2.97
C HIS A 26 -7.61 3.54 2.30
N ARG A 27 -6.69 3.01 3.11
CA ARG A 27 -5.44 2.43 2.66
C ARG A 27 -5.53 0.92 2.75
N ASP A 28 -5.27 0.26 1.64
CA ASP A 28 -4.99 -1.17 1.57
C ASP A 28 -3.48 -1.37 1.58
N LEU A 29 -2.96 -2.07 2.59
CA LEU A 29 -1.58 -2.54 2.63
C LEU A 29 -1.57 -4.01 2.20
N ILE A 30 -0.89 -4.31 1.09
CA ILE A 30 -0.96 -5.60 0.40
C ILE A 30 0.34 -6.36 0.68
N SER A 31 0.26 -7.53 1.30
CA SER A 31 1.43 -8.39 1.51
C SER A 31 1.74 -9.25 0.28
N PRO A 32 2.95 -9.82 0.19
CA PRO A 32 3.35 -10.67 -0.94
C PRO A 32 2.45 -11.88 -1.20
N ASP A 33 1.78 -12.40 -0.17
CA ASP A 33 0.80 -13.49 -0.26
C ASP A 33 -0.61 -13.01 -0.70
N GLY A 34 -0.76 -11.74 -1.06
CA GLY A 34 -2.00 -11.12 -1.49
C GLY A 34 -2.96 -10.72 -0.36
N LYS A 35 -2.62 -10.94 0.92
CA LYS A 35 -3.48 -10.49 2.02
C LYS A 35 -3.50 -8.97 2.10
N VAL A 36 -4.68 -8.42 2.39
CA VAL A 36 -4.90 -6.98 2.46
C VAL A 36 -5.22 -6.57 3.90
N THR A 37 -4.43 -5.65 4.44
CA THR A 37 -4.73 -4.97 5.70
C THR A 37 -5.31 -3.59 5.39
N LYS A 38 -6.60 -3.42 5.64
CA LYS A 38 -7.32 -2.17 5.37
C LYS A 38 -7.32 -1.23 6.57
N ARG A 39 -7.06 0.06 6.32
CA ARG A 39 -7.17 1.14 7.31
C ARG A 39 -8.05 2.26 6.78
N TRP A 40 -9.09 2.61 7.53
CA TRP A 40 -10.02 3.69 7.21
C TRP A 40 -9.58 5.03 7.80
N TYR A 41 -9.82 6.09 7.04
CA TYR A 41 -9.62 7.49 7.42
C TYR A 41 -10.95 8.22 7.25
N LEU A 42 -11.84 8.06 8.25
CA LEU A 42 -13.25 8.48 8.20
C LEU A 42 -13.47 10.00 8.35
N GLN A 43 -12.41 10.78 8.49
CA GLN A 43 -12.46 12.22 8.79
C GLN A 43 -11.87 13.08 7.67
N LEU A 44 -11.54 12.48 6.53
CA LEU A 44 -10.96 13.19 5.40
C LEU A 44 -12.01 13.34 4.29
N SER A 45 -12.16 14.55 3.78
CA SER A 45 -12.82 14.77 2.49
C SER A 45 -12.04 14.10 1.36
N PHE A 46 -12.63 14.06 0.17
CA PHE A 46 -11.97 13.50 -1.01
C PHE A 46 -10.61 14.19 -1.30
N ASP A 47 -10.56 15.52 -1.29
CA ASP A 47 -9.35 16.29 -1.63
C ASP A 47 -8.25 16.16 -0.56
N GLU A 48 -8.65 16.22 0.72
CA GLU A 48 -7.74 15.98 1.85
C GLU A 48 -7.20 14.55 1.79
N GLY A 49 -8.07 13.61 1.43
CA GLY A 49 -7.79 12.21 1.23
C GLY A 49 -6.76 11.93 0.14
N LEU A 50 -6.92 12.56 -1.02
CA LEU A 50 -5.98 12.44 -2.13
C LEU A 50 -4.61 13.03 -1.77
N THR A 51 -4.62 14.21 -1.15
CA THR A 51 -3.41 14.89 -0.67
C THR A 51 -2.69 14.05 0.40
N PHE A 52 -3.44 13.45 1.32
CA PHE A 52 -2.93 12.55 2.34
C PHE A 52 -2.28 11.31 1.72
N ALA A 53 -2.95 10.67 0.76
CA ALA A 53 -2.43 9.49 0.07
C ALA A 53 -1.10 9.77 -0.66
N TYR A 54 -1.02 10.89 -1.39
CA TYR A 54 0.20 11.31 -2.06
C TYR A 54 1.35 11.53 -1.06
N ASN A 55 1.10 12.33 -0.01
CA ASN A 55 2.10 12.65 1.00
C ASN A 55 2.56 11.42 1.79
N ASP A 56 1.65 10.48 2.08
CA ASP A 56 1.99 9.25 2.79
C ASP A 56 2.93 8.36 1.97
N ILE A 57 2.65 8.19 0.67
CA ILE A 57 3.52 7.43 -0.23
C ILE A 57 4.87 8.14 -0.40
N GLU A 58 4.88 9.43 -0.70
CA GLU A 58 6.11 10.21 -0.89
C GLU A 58 7.04 10.12 0.33
N ARG A 59 6.49 10.15 1.55
CA ARG A 59 7.28 10.12 2.79
C ARG A 59 7.66 8.72 3.27
N ASN A 60 6.97 7.67 2.81
CA ASN A 60 7.12 6.32 3.38
C ASN A 60 7.40 5.22 2.35
N TRP A 61 7.61 5.53 1.07
CA TRP A 61 7.83 4.53 0.02
C TRP A 61 8.94 3.52 0.33
N GLU A 62 10.05 3.96 0.93
CA GLU A 62 11.16 3.08 1.34
C GLU A 62 10.70 2.07 2.40
N LYS A 63 9.97 2.53 3.41
CA LYS A 63 9.45 1.67 4.48
C LYS A 63 8.45 0.66 3.94
N TYR A 64 7.59 1.07 2.99
CA TYR A 64 6.66 0.16 2.32
C TYR A 64 7.39 -0.91 1.52
N ARG A 65 8.41 -0.52 0.76
CA ARG A 65 9.27 -1.44 0.00
C ARG A 65 9.98 -2.43 0.93
N ASP A 66 10.64 -1.94 1.97
CA ASP A 66 11.40 -2.78 2.90
C ASP A 66 10.49 -3.74 3.66
N TRP A 67 9.31 -3.27 4.08
CA TRP A 67 8.29 -4.11 4.68
C TRP A 67 7.85 -5.24 3.72
N TYR A 68 7.58 -4.92 2.45
CA TYR A 68 7.15 -5.91 1.46
C TYR A 68 8.27 -6.95 1.19
N LEU A 69 9.49 -6.48 0.93
CA LEU A 69 10.66 -7.33 0.65
C LEU A 69 11.10 -8.16 1.87
N SER A 70 10.86 -7.71 3.10
CA SER A 70 11.11 -8.52 4.29
C SER A 70 10.21 -9.75 4.36
N ARG A 71 9.01 -9.67 3.78
CA ARG A 71 8.00 -10.73 3.79
C ARG A 71 8.09 -11.67 2.60
N THR A 72 8.63 -11.22 1.47
CA THR A 72 8.92 -12.12 0.33
C THR A 72 9.95 -13.19 0.72
N LYS A 73 10.94 -12.81 1.54
CA LYS A 73 11.96 -13.73 2.07
C LYS A 73 11.41 -14.78 3.03
N ILE A 74 10.29 -14.50 3.71
CA ILE A 74 9.64 -15.44 4.63
C ILE A 74 8.85 -16.51 3.86
N GLU A 75 8.28 -16.15 2.71
CA GLU A 75 7.50 -17.08 1.88
C GLU A 75 8.41 -18.03 1.07
N GLY A 76 9.66 -17.66 0.80
CA GLY A 76 10.67 -18.53 0.15
C GLY A 76 11.16 -19.71 1.00
N THR A 77 10.68 -19.86 2.25
CA THR A 77 11.08 -20.91 3.20
C THR A 77 9.97 -21.90 3.53
N ARG A 78 8.88 -21.93 2.75
CA ARG A 78 7.89 -23.01 2.87
C ARG A 78 8.28 -24.15 1.92
N GLU A 79 8.97 -25.14 2.49
CA GLU A 79 9.20 -26.47 1.92
C GLU A 79 7.89 -27.25 1.71
#